data_AF-A0A6H5IG28-F1
#
_entry.id   AF-A0A6H5IG28-F1
#
_cell.length_a   1.000
_cell.length_b   1.000
_cell.length_c   1.000
_cell.angle_alpha   90.00
_cell.angle_beta   90.00
_cell.angle_gamma   90.00
#
_symmetry.space_group_name_H-M   'P 1'
#
loop_
_entity.id
_entity.type
_entity.pdbx_description
1 polymer ?
#
loop_
_entity_poly.entity_id
_entity_poly.type
_entity_poly.pdbx_seq_one_letter_code
_entity_poly.pdbx_strand_id
1 'polypeptide(L)'
;MTLRLMAAITSAFDASMTKSSGRRRCAVYWWTSEIADFRRSCLRAQRLAQRARDQPNEGACQASYASARRLLRAAIKTSKRLC
;
A
#
# COMPACT_ATOMS: atom_id res chain seq x y z
N MET A 1 -28.93 -34.21 33.30
CA MET A 1 -28.27 -34.18 31.97
C MET A 1 -28.45 -32.81 31.29
N THR A 2 -27.94 -31.74 31.90
CA THR A 2 -28.16 -30.36 31.43
C THR A 2 -26.86 -29.58 31.29
N LEU A 3 -25.85 -29.92 32.10
CA LEU A 3 -24.53 -29.27 32.12
C LEU A 3 -23.77 -29.38 30.79
N ARG A 4 -23.88 -30.51 30.10
CA ARG A 4 -23.17 -30.74 28.83
C ARG A 4 -23.75 -29.93 27.67
N LEU A 5 -25.07 -29.70 27.68
CA LEU A 5 -25.74 -28.88 26.67
C LEU A 5 -25.39 -27.40 26.86
N MET A 6 -25.43 -26.92 28.11
CA MET A 6 -25.06 -25.54 28.44
C MET A 6 -23.60 -25.26 28.09
N ALA A 7 -22.67 -26.18 28.41
CA ALA A 7 -21.26 -26.04 28.04
C ALA A 7 -21.05 -25.99 26.51
N ALA A 8 -21.80 -26.79 25.75
CA ALA A 8 -21.73 -26.76 24.29
C ALA A 8 -22.27 -25.44 23.70
N ILE A 9 -23.35 -24.91 24.27
CA ILE A 9 -23.94 -23.62 23.86
C ILE A 9 -22.98 -22.48 24.19
N THR A 10 -22.41 -22.43 25.40
CA THR A 10 -21.45 -21.40 25.80
C THR A 10 -20.20 -21.43 24.93
N SER A 11 -19.66 -22.62 24.65
CA SER A 11 -18.49 -22.78 23.75
C SER A 11 -18.77 -22.30 22.33
N ALA A 12 -19.94 -22.62 21.79
CA ALA A 12 -20.36 -22.12 20.47
C ALA A 12 -20.52 -20.59 20.47
N PHE A 13 -21.04 -20.03 21.57
CA PHE A 13 -21.17 -18.58 21.72
C PHE A 13 -19.81 -17.89 21.79
N ASP A 14 -18.90 -18.36 22.64
CA ASP A 14 -17.55 -17.81 22.77
C ASP A 14 -16.75 -17.91 21.45
N ALA A 15 -16.90 -19.01 20.72
CA ALA A 15 -16.29 -19.17 19.40
C ALA A 15 -16.86 -18.17 18.38
N SER A 16 -18.19 -17.99 18.37
CA SER A 16 -18.86 -17.04 17.46
C SER A 16 -18.61 -15.58 17.82
N MET A 17 -18.37 -15.29 19.10
CA MET A 17 -18.09 -13.95 19.64
C MET A 17 -16.59 -13.65 19.75
N THR A 18 -15.72 -14.45 19.13
CA THR A 18 -14.29 -14.16 19.07
C THR A 18 -14.08 -12.77 18.49
N LYS A 19 -13.65 -11.84 19.35
CA LYS A 19 -13.38 -10.46 18.93
C LYS A 19 -12.29 -10.54 17.87
N SER A 20 -12.61 -10.08 16.66
CA SER A 20 -11.61 -9.83 15.61
C SER A 20 -10.45 -9.09 16.27
N SER A 21 -9.30 -9.77 16.38
CA SER A 21 -8.10 -9.16 16.92
C SER A 21 -7.82 -8.00 15.98
N GLY A 22 -8.07 -6.78 16.47
CA GLY A 22 -7.99 -5.58 15.66
C GLY A 22 -6.63 -5.58 15.00
N ARG A 23 -6.58 -5.69 13.67
CA ARG A 23 -5.34 -5.52 12.90
C ARG A 23 -4.70 -4.25 13.47
N ARG A 24 -3.48 -4.38 14.02
CA ARG A 24 -2.74 -3.24 14.57
C ARG A 24 -2.84 -2.14 13.53
N ARG A 25 -3.58 -1.08 13.84
CA ARG A 25 -3.78 0.01 12.88
C ARG A 25 -2.42 0.67 12.74
N CYS A 26 -1.80 0.34 11.64
CA CYS A 26 -0.53 0.87 11.22
C CYS A 26 -0.53 2.39 11.34
N ALA A 27 0.54 2.98 11.86
CA ALA A 27 0.59 4.42 12.12
C ALA A 27 0.24 5.20 10.84
N VAL A 28 -0.70 6.14 10.93
CA VAL A 28 -1.34 6.79 9.77
C VAL A 28 -0.34 7.55 8.87
N TYR A 29 0.87 7.82 9.37
CA TYR A 29 1.89 8.60 8.69
C TYR A 29 2.79 7.73 7.78
N TRP A 30 2.21 7.19 6.70
CA TRP A 30 2.96 6.50 5.63
C TRP A 30 3.62 7.47 4.63
N TRP A 31 3.54 8.78 4.86
CA TRP A 31 4.08 9.78 3.96
C TRP A 31 5.46 10.24 4.42
N THR A 32 6.52 9.74 3.79
CA THR A 32 7.91 10.06 4.13
C THR A 32 8.50 11.11 3.19
N SER A 33 9.59 11.77 3.61
CA SER A 33 10.40 12.66 2.77
C SER A 33 10.87 11.95 1.49
N GLU A 34 11.29 10.69 1.62
CA GLU A 34 11.67 9.82 0.51
C GLU A 34 10.54 9.64 -0.52
N ILE A 35 9.29 9.41 -0.07
CA ILE A 35 8.12 9.34 -0.97
C ILE A 35 7.89 10.69 -1.67
N ALA A 36 8.12 11.81 -0.98
CA ALA A 36 8.02 13.13 -1.58
C ALA A 36 9.09 13.36 -2.66
N ASP A 37 10.33 12.88 -2.45
CA ASP A 37 11.40 12.90 -3.45
C ASP A 37 11.08 12.05 -4.67
N PHE A 38 10.65 10.80 -4.46
CA PHE A 38 10.23 9.94 -5.57
C PHE A 38 9.05 10.53 -6.34
N ARG A 39 8.11 11.20 -5.65
CA ARG A 39 6.99 11.88 -6.30
C ARG A 39 7.47 13.06 -7.14
N ARG A 40 8.39 13.90 -6.65
CA ARG A 40 8.98 15.00 -7.43
C ARG A 40 9.66 14.49 -8.69
N SER A 41 10.49 13.44 -8.56
CA SER A 41 11.18 12.80 -9.68
C SER A 41 10.22 12.19 -10.69
N CYS A 42 9.19 11.48 -10.21
CA CYS A 42 8.13 10.92 -11.06
C CYS A 42 7.38 12.00 -11.85
N LEU A 43 6.99 13.12 -11.20
CA LEU A 43 6.31 14.22 -11.88
C LEU A 43 7.21 14.95 -12.89
N ARG A 44 8.52 15.04 -12.62
CA ARG A 44 9.48 15.56 -13.59
C ARG A 44 9.58 14.65 -14.81
N ALA A 45 9.77 13.35 -14.59
CA ALA A 45 9.84 12.35 -15.68
C ALA A 45 8.54 12.28 -16.48
N GLN A 46 7.38 12.37 -15.82
CA GLN A 46 6.08 12.42 -16.49
C GLN A 46 5.97 13.62 -17.44
N ARG A 47 6.35 14.81 -16.99
CA ARG A 47 6.34 16.02 -17.83
C ARG A 47 7.29 15.90 -19.02
N LEU A 48 8.47 15.31 -18.81
CA LEU A 48 9.42 15.04 -19.90
C LEU A 48 8.85 14.04 -20.91
N ALA A 49 8.28 12.93 -20.44
CA ALA A 49 7.64 11.93 -21.31
C ALA A 49 6.46 12.50 -22.10
N GLN A 50 5.67 13.39 -21.49
CA GLN A 50 4.57 14.07 -22.19
C GLN A 50 5.07 15.02 -23.27
N ARG A 51 6.17 15.73 -23.03
CA ARG A 51 6.77 16.66 -24.00
C ARG A 51 7.56 15.96 -25.11
N ALA A 52 8.07 14.76 -24.83
CA ALA A 52 8.81 13.93 -25.77
C ALA A 52 7.91 13.08 -26.68
N ARG A 53 6.58 13.26 -26.62
CA ARG A 53 5.67 12.60 -27.56
C ARG A 53 6.02 13.01 -28.99
N ASP A 54 6.02 12.04 -29.89
CA ASP A 54 6.35 12.23 -31.31
C ASP A 54 7.81 12.68 -31.56
N GLN A 55 8.66 12.59 -30.53
CA GLN A 55 10.09 12.87 -30.63
C GLN A 55 10.89 11.56 -30.68
N PRO A 56 12.08 11.56 -31.29
CA PRO A 56 12.93 10.36 -31.34
C PRO A 56 13.32 9.81 -29.96
N ASN A 57 13.27 10.64 -28.92
CA ASN A 57 13.58 10.27 -27.54
C ASN A 57 12.37 9.80 -26.72
N GLU A 58 11.19 9.66 -27.33
CA GLU A 58 9.95 9.26 -26.64
C GLU A 58 10.15 7.99 -25.81
N GLY A 59 10.70 6.93 -26.42
CA GLY A 59 10.90 5.65 -25.75
C GLY A 59 11.78 5.76 -24.50
N ALA A 60 12.85 6.55 -24.56
CA ALA A 60 13.74 6.78 -23.42
C ALA A 60 13.04 7.58 -22.30
N CYS A 61 12.29 8.62 -22.66
CA CYS A 61 11.55 9.40 -21.69
C CYS A 61 10.41 8.60 -21.04
N GLN A 62 9.70 7.77 -21.81
CA GLN A 62 8.69 6.86 -21.29
C GLN A 62 9.28 5.81 -20.34
N ALA A 63 10.43 5.22 -20.70
CA ALA A 63 11.14 4.26 -19.85
C ALA A 63 11.58 4.90 -18.51
N SER A 64 12.10 6.13 -18.57
CA SER A 64 12.48 6.92 -17.39
C SER A 64 11.27 7.24 -16.49
N TYR A 65 10.13 7.60 -17.08
CA TYR A 65 8.89 7.77 -16.31
C TYR A 65 8.41 6.46 -15.67
N ALA A 66 8.44 5.36 -16.42
CA ALA A 66 8.04 4.04 -15.92
C ALA A 66 8.90 3.58 -14.73
N SER A 67 10.22 3.81 -14.78
CA SER A 67 11.14 3.49 -13.69
C SER A 67 10.87 4.36 -12.45
N ALA A 68 10.74 5.68 -12.62
CA ALA A 68 10.43 6.60 -11.53
C ALA A 68 9.08 6.28 -10.86
N ARG A 69 8.06 5.92 -11.65
CA ARG A 69 6.75 5.50 -11.16
C ARG A 69 6.82 4.17 -10.39
N ARG A 70 7.67 3.24 -10.82
CA ARG A 70 7.91 1.97 -10.12
C ARG A 70 8.53 2.21 -8.74
N LEU A 71 9.55 3.07 -8.65
CA LEU A 71 10.18 3.45 -7.39
C LEU A 71 9.19 4.09 -6.41
N LEU A 72 8.40 5.06 -6.88
CA LEU A 72 7.36 5.70 -6.07
C LEU A 72 6.34 4.68 -5.52
N ARG A 73 5.86 3.77 -6.37
CA ARG A 73 4.90 2.73 -5.95
C ARG A 73 5.52 1.76 -4.94
N ALA A 74 6.77 1.38 -5.14
CA ALA A 74 7.50 0.52 -4.21
C ALA A 74 7.66 1.20 -2.85
N ALA A 75 8.11 2.45 -2.81
CA ALA A 75 8.27 3.22 -1.58
C ALA A 75 6.95 3.37 -0.81
N ILE A 76 5.85 3.71 -1.51
CA ILE A 76 4.51 3.78 -0.90
C ILE A 76 4.08 2.43 -0.34
N LYS A 77 4.28 1.34 -1.09
CA LYS A 77 3.90 -0.02 -0.65
C LYS A 77 4.71 -0.44 0.59
N THR A 78 6.00 -0.16 0.60
CA THR A 78 6.90 -0.47 1.72
C THR A 78 6.51 0.36 2.95
N SER A 79 6.35 1.68 2.82
CA SER A 79 5.98 2.52 3.95
C SER A 79 4.63 2.14 4.55
N LYS A 80 3.61 1.86 3.72
CA LYS A 80 2.31 1.36 4.19
C LYS A 80 2.37 0.00 4.90
N ARG A 81 3.42 -0.80 4.68
CA ARG A 81 3.64 -2.10 5.35
C ARG A 81 4.42 -1.95 6.66
N LEU A 82 5.28 -0.93 6.73
CA LEU A 82 6.15 -0.65 7.89
C LEU A 82 5.45 0.18 8.96
N CYS A 83 4.59 1.10 8.54
CA CYS A 83 3.58 1.68 9.43
C CYS A 83 2.78 0.57 10.06
#